data_AF-A0A963T689-F1
#
_entry.id   AF-A0A963T689-F1
#
_cell.length_a   1.000
_cell.length_b   1.000
_cell.length_c   1.000
_cell.angle_alpha   90.00
_cell.angle_beta   90.00
_cell.angle_gamma   90.00
#
_symmetry.space_group_name_H-M   'P 1'
#
loop_
_entity.id
_entity.type
_entity.pdbx_description
1 polymer ?
#
loop_
_entity_poly.entity_id
_entity_poly.type
_entity_poly.pdbx_seq_one_letter_code
_entity_poly.pdbx_strand_id
1 'polypeptide(L)'
;MKRLKAIIGGENRALWIAGAAAFFVGAVATAPASLAAAAAKAQNPLLEIGGAEGTIWRGAFSDVSHDGIYLGAVSYRLHPLALLTGRLAADATANGGALSAKARISFSSGAIDISDVDARFNLAAIRRYTVFGYRYQGVASL
;
A
#
# COMPACT_ATOMS: atom_id res chain seq x y z
N MET A 1 41.29 11.04 38.74
CA MET A 1 39.81 11.00 38.80
C MET A 1 39.18 11.56 37.51
N LYS A 2 39.38 10.90 36.36
CA LYS A 2 39.06 11.42 35.01
C LYS A 2 37.77 10.84 34.39
N ARG A 3 36.95 10.14 35.18
CA ARG A 3 35.79 9.36 34.68
C ARG A 3 34.40 9.95 34.91
N LEU A 4 34.28 11.15 35.50
CA LEU A 4 32.95 11.75 35.75
C LEU A 4 32.46 12.73 34.67
N LYS A 5 33.31 13.21 33.75
CA LYS A 5 32.93 14.22 32.75
C LYS A 5 32.38 13.67 31.44
N ALA A 6 32.45 12.35 31.22
CA ALA A 6 32.00 11.71 29.99
C ALA A 6 30.49 11.41 29.96
N ILE A 7 29.82 11.45 31.12
CA ILE A 7 28.39 11.19 31.22
C ILE A 7 27.59 12.44 30.78
N ILE A 8 28.01 13.64 31.21
CA ILE A 8 27.26 14.89 31.01
C ILE A 8 27.31 15.42 29.56
N GLY A 9 28.31 15.03 28.75
CA GLY A 9 28.45 15.46 27.34
C GLY A 9 27.79 14.53 26.31
N GLY A 10 27.50 13.29 26.70
CA GLY A 10 26.83 12.28 25.88
C GLY A 10 25.31 12.25 26.08
N GLU A 11 24.84 12.63 27.27
CA GLU A 11 23.41 12.64 27.64
C GLU A 11 22.57 13.52 26.72
N ASN A 12 22.99 14.76 26.43
CA ASN A 12 22.26 15.62 25.51
C ASN A 12 22.17 15.05 24.09
N ARG A 13 23.25 14.40 23.62
CA ARG A 13 23.28 13.81 22.27
C ARG A 13 22.36 12.60 22.19
N ALA A 14 22.36 11.77 23.24
CA ALA A 14 21.43 10.65 23.36
C ALA A 14 19.98 11.12 23.42
N LEU A 15 19.69 12.21 24.12
CA LEU A 15 18.35 12.83 24.15
C LEU A 15 17.94 13.38 22.77
N TRP A 16 18.84 14.02 22.03
CA TRP A 16 18.58 14.48 20.66
C TRP A 16 18.38 13.31 19.70
N ILE A 17 19.19 12.26 19.78
CA ILE A 17 19.04 11.07 18.94
C ILE A 17 17.75 10.33 19.28
N ALA A 18 17.43 10.17 20.56
CA ALA A 18 16.18 9.56 21.00
C ALA A 18 14.97 10.40 20.57
N GLY A 19 15.04 11.73 20.68
CA GLY A 19 14.00 12.64 20.22
C GLY A 19 13.80 12.59 18.70
N ALA A 20 14.89 12.59 17.94
CA ALA A 20 14.85 12.44 16.48
C ALA A 20 14.28 11.07 16.10
N ALA A 21 14.76 9.99 16.71
CA ALA A 21 14.25 8.64 16.46
C ALA A 21 12.76 8.52 16.79
N ALA A 22 12.32 9.04 17.94
CA ALA A 22 10.91 9.05 18.32
C ALA A 22 10.05 9.89 17.36
N PHE A 23 10.57 11.03 16.91
CA PHE A 23 9.91 11.86 15.90
C PHE A 23 9.77 11.12 14.57
N PHE A 24 10.83 10.47 14.08
CA PHE A 24 10.77 9.69 12.84
C PHE A 24 9.82 8.50 12.98
N VAL A 25 9.88 7.76 14.08
CA VAL A 25 8.94 6.65 14.35
C VAL A 25 7.50 7.16 14.39
N GLY A 26 7.25 8.28 15.08
CA GLY A 26 5.93 8.90 15.14
C GLY A 26 5.44 9.39 13.78
N ALA A 27 6.31 10.04 13.00
CA ALA A 27 5.99 10.53 11.67
C ALA A 27 5.65 9.39 10.69
N VAL A 28 6.40 8.29 10.73
CA VAL A 28 6.08 7.10 9.94
C VAL A 28 4.81 6.42 10.49
N ALA A 29 4.62 6.38 11.82
CA ALA A 29 3.42 5.84 12.45
C ALA A 29 2.13 6.59 12.04
N THR A 30 2.20 7.90 11.79
CA THR A 30 1.04 8.73 11.44
C THR A 30 1.02 9.20 9.98
N ALA A 31 1.96 8.73 9.15
CA ALA A 31 2.06 9.16 7.77
C ALA A 31 0.73 8.90 7.02
N PRO A 32 0.21 9.88 6.26
CA PRO A 32 -1.03 9.75 5.54
C PRO A 32 -0.88 8.81 4.33
N ALA A 33 -1.98 8.12 3.98
CA ALA A 33 -2.03 7.20 2.84
C ALA A 33 -1.69 7.87 1.49
N SER A 34 -1.84 9.21 1.40
CA SER A 34 -1.49 9.99 0.21
C SER A 34 -0.01 9.92 -0.15
N LEU A 35 0.90 9.80 0.84
CA LEU A 35 2.34 9.60 0.58
C LEU A 35 2.60 8.23 -0.06
N ALA A 36 1.89 7.19 0.41
CA ALA A 36 1.99 5.85 -0.19
C ALA A 36 1.44 5.85 -1.62
N ALA A 37 0.32 6.55 -1.87
CA ALA A 37 -0.24 6.70 -3.21
C ALA A 37 0.72 7.43 -4.16
N ALA A 38 1.34 8.53 -3.70
CA ALA A 38 2.32 9.28 -4.48
C ALA A 38 3.57 8.43 -4.80
N ALA A 39 4.06 7.66 -3.83
CA ALA A 39 5.19 6.75 -4.03
C ALA A 39 4.85 5.62 -5.01
N ALA A 40 3.65 5.04 -4.91
CA ALA A 40 3.18 4.02 -5.84
C ALA A 40 3.06 4.56 -7.27
N LYS A 41 2.51 5.77 -7.44
CA LYS A 41 2.41 6.45 -8.75
C LYS A 41 3.78 6.80 -9.33
N ALA A 42 4.75 7.17 -8.48
CA ALA A 42 6.12 7.42 -8.91
C ALA A 42 6.85 6.16 -9.40
N GLN A 43 6.54 5.00 -8.80
CA GLN A 43 7.10 3.71 -9.23
C GLN A 43 6.38 3.14 -10.47
N ASN A 44 5.08 3.42 -10.62
CA ASN A 44 4.29 2.85 -11.69
C ASN A 44 3.36 3.92 -12.30
N PRO A 45 3.77 4.59 -13.40
CA PRO A 45 3.00 5.68 -13.99
C PRO A 45 1.68 5.22 -14.62
N LEU A 46 1.51 3.92 -14.86
CA LEU A 46 0.27 3.30 -15.36
C LEU A 46 -0.78 3.07 -14.27
N LEU A 47 -0.44 3.34 -13.01
CA LEU A 47 -1.32 3.19 -11.86
C LEU A 47 -2.01 4.52 -11.54
N GLU A 48 -3.30 4.60 -11.86
CA GLU A 48 -4.14 5.72 -11.47
C GLU A 48 -4.86 5.40 -10.15
N ILE A 49 -4.76 6.31 -9.19
CA ILE A 49 -5.42 6.22 -7.89
C ILE A 49 -6.21 7.51 -7.72
N GLY A 50 -7.54 7.45 -7.80
CA GLY A 50 -8.37 8.65 -7.70
C GLY A 50 -8.48 9.21 -6.28
N GLY A 51 -8.36 8.37 -5.26
CA GLY A 51 -8.34 8.81 -3.86
C GLY A 51 -7.59 7.85 -2.93
N ALA A 52 -6.95 8.41 -1.91
CA ALA A 52 -6.27 7.65 -0.87
C ALA A 52 -6.70 8.18 0.50
N GLU A 53 -7.41 7.35 1.26
CA GLU A 53 -7.86 7.65 2.61
C GLU A 53 -7.11 6.83 3.64
N GLY A 54 -6.92 7.40 4.83
CA GLY A 54 -6.28 6.74 5.97
C GLY A 54 -4.79 7.02 6.11
N THR A 55 -4.07 6.07 6.71
CA THR A 55 -2.62 6.14 6.96
C THR A 55 -1.88 5.12 6.10
N ILE A 56 -0.55 5.24 6.03
CA ILE A 56 0.30 4.23 5.39
C ILE A 56 0.14 2.84 6.03
N TRP A 57 -0.43 2.73 7.24
CA TRP A 57 -0.67 1.45 7.92
C TRP A 57 -2.06 0.92 7.65
N ARG A 58 -3.06 1.79 7.53
CA ARG A 58 -4.44 1.39 7.28
C ARG A 58 -5.05 2.43 6.40
N GLY A 59 -5.25 2.07 5.15
CA GLY A 59 -5.85 2.95 4.18
C GLY A 59 -6.74 2.21 3.20
N ALA A 60 -7.48 3.00 2.47
CA ALA A 60 -8.23 2.55 1.32
C ALA A 60 -7.89 3.44 0.14
N PHE A 61 -7.55 2.81 -0.97
CA PHE A 61 -7.46 3.46 -2.27
C PHE A 61 -8.80 3.32 -2.96
N SER A 62 -9.40 4.45 -3.33
CA SER A 62 -10.59 4.50 -4.17
C SER A 62 -10.18 4.76 -5.61
N ASP A 63 -10.93 4.19 -6.55
CA ASP A 63 -10.75 4.46 -7.97
C ASP A 63 -9.36 4.05 -8.47
N VAL A 64 -8.94 2.82 -8.15
CA VAL A 64 -7.68 2.26 -8.63
C VAL A 64 -7.88 1.73 -10.04
N SER A 65 -7.16 2.30 -10.99
CA SER A 65 -7.15 1.86 -12.38
C SER A 65 -5.72 1.55 -12.83
N HIS A 66 -5.54 0.45 -13.53
CA HIS A 66 -4.23 0.07 -14.10
C HIS A 66 -4.39 -0.17 -15.59
N ASP A 67 -3.72 0.65 -16.41
CA ASP A 67 -3.78 0.57 -17.88
C ASP A 67 -5.22 0.58 -18.45
N GLY A 68 -6.09 1.41 -17.88
CA GLY A 68 -7.50 1.51 -18.26
C GLY A 68 -8.43 0.42 -17.70
N ILE A 69 -7.90 -0.55 -16.95
CA ILE A 69 -8.69 -1.54 -16.22
C ILE A 69 -9.06 -0.97 -14.86
N TYR A 70 -10.36 -0.80 -14.61
CA TYR A 70 -10.89 -0.36 -13.32
C TYR A 70 -10.90 -1.51 -12.30
N LEU A 71 -10.00 -1.47 -11.31
CA LEU A 71 -9.97 -2.44 -10.20
C LEU A 71 -10.89 -2.01 -9.03
N GLY A 72 -11.34 -0.76 -9.02
CA GLY A 72 -12.23 -0.24 -7.99
C GLY A 72 -11.51 0.09 -6.69
N ALA A 73 -12.10 -0.29 -5.54
CA ALA A 73 -11.58 0.05 -4.23
C ALA A 73 -10.63 -1.04 -3.70
N VAL A 74 -9.42 -0.63 -3.30
CA VAL A 74 -8.42 -1.50 -2.70
C VAL A 74 -8.14 -1.03 -1.28
N SER A 75 -8.50 -1.86 -0.30
CA SER A 75 -8.21 -1.62 1.11
C SER A 75 -6.95 -2.37 1.53
N TYR A 76 -6.12 -1.76 2.35
CA TYR A 76 -4.92 -2.39 2.88
C TYR A 76 -4.75 -2.09 4.37
N ARG A 77 -4.12 -3.02 5.08
CA ARG A 77 -3.87 -2.92 6.51
C ARG A 77 -2.57 -3.62 6.88
N LEU A 78 -1.55 -2.84 7.20
CA LEU A 78 -0.33 -3.28 7.85
C LEU A 78 -0.51 -3.31 9.37
N HIS A 79 0.12 -4.30 10.01
CA HIS A 79 0.09 -4.50 11.46
C HIS A 79 1.43 -4.10 12.06
N PRO A 80 1.60 -2.85 12.53
CA PRO A 80 2.86 -2.38 13.10
C PRO A 80 3.24 -3.12 14.38
N LEU A 81 2.27 -3.64 15.14
CA LEU A 81 2.53 -4.46 16.34
C LEU A 81 3.27 -5.76 16.00
N ALA A 82 3.09 -6.29 14.80
CA ALA A 82 3.82 -7.48 14.38
C ALA A 82 5.33 -7.16 14.30
N LEU A 83 5.72 -5.93 13.95
CA LEU A 83 7.13 -5.53 13.84
C LEU A 83 7.85 -5.65 15.19
N LEU A 84 7.15 -5.41 16.31
CA LEU A 84 7.68 -5.62 17.66
C LEU A 84 8.01 -7.09 17.93
N THR A 85 7.32 -8.01 17.27
CA THR A 85 7.58 -9.47 17.34
C THR A 85 8.57 -9.94 16.26
N GLY A 86 9.20 -9.01 15.52
CA GLY A 86 10.10 -9.34 14.41
C GLY A 86 9.39 -9.84 13.15
N ARG A 87 8.09 -9.51 12.99
CA ARG A 87 7.27 -9.93 11.86
C ARG A 87 6.57 -8.74 11.21
N LEU A 88 6.73 -8.48 9.92
CA LEU A 88 5.90 -7.49 9.23
C LEU A 88 4.68 -8.21 8.64
N ALA A 89 3.48 -7.90 9.12
CA ALA A 89 2.25 -8.47 8.56
C ALA A 89 1.43 -7.40 7.84
N ALA A 90 0.92 -7.73 6.65
CA ALA A 90 0.06 -6.88 5.83
C ALA A 90 -1.11 -7.70 5.28
N ASP A 91 -2.32 -7.19 5.46
CA ASP A 91 -3.54 -7.69 4.82
C ASP A 91 -3.90 -6.74 3.68
N ALA A 92 -4.08 -7.29 2.49
CA ALA A 92 -4.62 -6.56 1.34
C ALA A 92 -5.99 -7.15 0.99
N THR A 93 -6.96 -6.29 0.72
CA THR A 93 -8.30 -6.68 0.29
C THR A 93 -8.76 -5.74 -0.82
N ALA A 94 -8.84 -6.26 -2.03
CA ALA A 94 -9.46 -5.56 -3.15
C ALA A 94 -10.93 -5.98 -3.24
N ASN A 95 -11.84 -5.01 -3.16
CA ASN A 95 -13.27 -5.22 -3.34
C ASN A 95 -13.80 -4.15 -4.30
N GLY A 96 -13.91 -4.47 -5.59
CA GLY A 96 -14.43 -3.53 -6.57
C GLY A 96 -14.53 -4.10 -7.97
N GLY A 97 -15.65 -3.84 -8.66
CA GLY A 97 -15.82 -4.16 -10.07
C GLY A 97 -15.74 -5.66 -10.40
N ALA A 98 -14.72 -6.06 -11.16
CA ALA A 98 -14.57 -7.40 -11.73
C ALA A 98 -13.73 -8.37 -10.88
N LEU A 99 -13.08 -7.89 -9.80
CA LEU A 99 -12.14 -8.68 -9.01
C LEU A 99 -12.35 -8.43 -7.51
N SER A 100 -12.58 -9.49 -6.76
CA SER A 100 -12.46 -9.50 -5.29
C SER A 100 -11.25 -10.33 -4.91
N ALA A 101 -10.26 -9.72 -4.27
CA ALA A 101 -9.04 -10.43 -3.86
C ALA A 101 -8.74 -10.17 -2.38
N LYS A 102 -8.33 -11.21 -1.67
CA LYS A 102 -7.81 -11.14 -0.31
C LYS A 102 -6.46 -11.82 -0.28
N ALA A 103 -5.50 -11.22 0.40
CA ALA A 103 -4.19 -11.81 0.59
C ALA A 103 -3.62 -11.34 1.93
N ARG A 104 -2.97 -12.27 2.64
CA ARG A 104 -2.17 -11.96 3.83
C ARG A 104 -0.71 -12.23 3.52
N ILE A 105 0.12 -11.24 3.80
CA ILE A 105 1.55 -11.29 3.59
C ILE A 105 2.22 -11.09 4.94
N SER A 106 3.10 -12.01 5.33
CA SER A 106 3.89 -11.89 6.55
C SER A 106 5.37 -12.12 6.27
N PHE A 107 6.19 -11.14 6.62
CA PHE A 107 7.64 -11.22 6.54
C PHE A 107 8.16 -11.48 7.95
N SER A 108 8.99 -12.49 8.13
CA SER A 108 9.72 -12.74 9.38
C SER A 108 11.23 -12.75 9.10
N SER A 109 12.05 -12.80 10.15
CA SER A 109 13.51 -12.81 10.07
C SER A 109 14.07 -14.04 9.33
N GLY A 110 13.95 -14.05 8.00
CA GLY A 110 14.44 -15.10 7.11
C GLY A 110 13.37 -15.80 6.26
N ALA A 111 12.07 -15.52 6.45
CA ALA A 111 11.01 -16.14 5.67
C ALA A 111 9.91 -15.15 5.27
N ILE A 112 9.48 -15.24 4.02
CA ILE A 112 8.30 -14.55 3.49
C ILE A 112 7.20 -15.60 3.39
N ASP A 113 6.17 -15.47 4.21
CA ASP A 113 4.98 -16.29 4.16
C ASP A 113 3.83 -15.50 3.54
N ILE A 114 3.29 -16.03 2.45
CA ILE A 114 2.09 -15.52 1.82
C ILE A 114 1.01 -16.56 2.05
N SER A 115 -0.02 -16.17 2.79
CA SER A 115 -1.12 -17.05 3.18
C SER A 115 -2.47 -16.42 2.82
N ASP A 116 -3.50 -17.26 2.73
CA ASP A 116 -4.88 -16.80 2.53
C ASP A 116 -5.09 -15.97 1.26
N VAL A 117 -4.46 -16.38 0.16
CA VAL A 117 -4.66 -15.76 -1.16
C VAL A 117 -5.95 -16.30 -1.78
N ASP A 118 -7.02 -15.52 -1.74
CA ASP A 118 -8.30 -15.82 -2.38
C ASP A 118 -8.56 -14.73 -3.42
N ALA A 119 -8.60 -15.11 -4.71
CA ALA A 119 -8.90 -14.21 -5.82
C ALA A 119 -10.14 -14.73 -6.56
N ARG A 120 -11.21 -13.93 -6.51
CA ARG A 120 -12.49 -14.21 -7.17
C ARG A 120 -12.70 -13.22 -8.29
N PHE A 121 -12.68 -13.72 -9.51
CA PHE A 121 -13.01 -12.95 -10.70
C PHE A 121 -14.50 -13.07 -10.95
N ASN A 122 -15.21 -11.94 -10.97
CA ASN A 122 -16.60 -11.92 -11.36
C ASN A 122 -16.69 -11.94 -12.90
N LEU A 123 -16.86 -13.14 -13.45
CA LEU A 123 -17.05 -13.36 -14.90
C LEU A 123 -18.29 -12.63 -15.47
N ALA A 124 -19.27 -12.26 -14.62
CA ALA A 124 -20.41 -11.46 -15.05
C ALA A 124 -20.05 -9.99 -15.31
N ALA A 125 -19.01 -9.46 -14.65
CA ALA A 125 -18.46 -8.14 -14.94
C ALA A 125 -17.62 -8.12 -16.23
N ILE A 126 -16.99 -9.26 -16.58
CA ILE A 126 -16.18 -9.42 -17.79
C ILE A 126 -17.04 -9.37 -19.07
N ARG A 127 -18.32 -9.79 -19.02
CA ARG A 127 -19.24 -9.71 -20.17
C ARG A 127 -19.47 -8.28 -20.70
N ARG A 128 -19.16 -7.24 -19.92
CA ARG A 128 -19.41 -5.85 -20.33
C ARG A 128 -18.21 -5.18 -21.03
N TYR A 129 -17.02 -5.77 -20.99
CA TYR A 129 -15.82 -5.16 -21.54
C TYR A 129 -15.28 -5.83 -22.83
N THR A 130 -15.80 -7.00 -23.24
CA THR A 130 -15.25 -7.79 -24.37
C THR A 130 -16.15 -7.95 -25.61
N VAL A 131 -17.23 -7.17 -25.77
CA VAL A 131 -17.85 -7.02 -27.09
C VAL A 131 -17.28 -5.76 -27.74
N PHE A 132 -16.03 -5.89 -28.20
CA PHE A 132 -15.35 -5.07 -29.21
C PHE A 132 -16.07 -3.77 -29.61
N GLY A 133 -15.71 -2.67 -28.94
CA GLY A 133 -16.12 -1.31 -29.28
C GLY A 133 -15.52 -0.74 -30.56
N TYR A 134 -15.18 -1.58 -31.55
CA TYR A 134 -14.83 -1.08 -32.89
C TYR A 134 -16.11 -0.91 -33.69
N ARG A 135 -16.50 0.35 -33.88
CA ARG A 135 -17.46 0.70 -34.92
C ARG A 135 -16.76 0.47 -36.25
N TYR A 136 -16.99 -0.67 -36.89
CA TYR A 136 -16.77 -0.80 -38.33
C TYR A 136 -17.77 0.13 -39.02
N GLN A 137 -17.41 1.41 -39.19
CA GLN A 137 -17.99 2.23 -40.24
C GLN A 137 -17.47 1.67 -41.57
N GLY A 138 -18.17 0.66 -42.09
CA GLY A 138 -18.03 0.27 -43.49
C GLY A 138 -18.51 1.42 -44.35
N VAL A 139 -17.58 2.22 -44.86
CA VAL A 139 -17.87 3.19 -45.90
C VAL A 139 -18.04 2.39 -47.19
N ALA A 140 -19.28 2.06 -47.54
CA ALA A 140 -19.60 1.61 -48.88
C ALA A 140 -19.54 2.83 -49.80
N SER A 141 -18.37 3.09 -50.39
CA SER A 141 -18.29 3.90 -51.60
C SER A 141 -18.72 3.03 -52.77
N LEU A 142 -19.96 3.24 -53.23
CA LEU A 142 -20.41 2.87 -54.58
C LEU A 142 -20.31 4.12 -55.47
#